data_AF-A0A314XZZ1-F1
#
_entry.id   AF-A0A314XZZ1-F1
#
_cell.length_a   1.000
_cell.length_b   1.000
_cell.length_c   1.000
_cell.angle_alpha   90.00
_cell.angle_beta   90.00
_cell.angle_gamma   90.00
#
_symmetry.space_group_name_H-M   'P 1'
#
loop_
_entity.id
_entity.type
_entity.pdbx_description
1 polymer ?
#
loop_
_entity_poly.entity_id
_entity_poly.type
_entity_poly.pdbx_seq_one_letter_code
_entity_poly.pdbx_strand_id
1 'polypeptide(L)'
;MGSKSLTTLLLPYSFVGEEMPTDEDMVGFDGFENLRFLALGDCDLTGQIPMWLHKLKKLEILDMPFNRITGSIPSWLGTLARLFYINFDSNLISGEIPKEPCKLPMLVSEQAAAQVDHNFLELPIFIQPDGAQALQYP
;
A
#
# COMPACT_ATOMS: atom_id res chain seq x y z
N MET A 1 17.55 12.93 -1.32
CA MET A 1 17.03 13.50 -0.05
C MET A 1 15.68 12.86 0.26
N GLY A 2 15.66 11.86 1.15
CA GLY A 2 14.43 11.20 1.60
C GLY A 2 13.97 11.64 2.99
N SER A 3 12.71 11.40 3.32
CA SER A 3 12.20 11.68 4.67
C SER A 3 12.61 10.58 5.65
N LYS A 4 13.24 10.98 6.76
CA LYS A 4 13.66 10.09 7.83
C LYS A 4 12.69 10.03 9.01
N SER A 5 11.63 10.84 9.02
CA SER A 5 10.69 10.89 10.14
C SER A 5 9.26 10.51 9.75
N LEU A 6 8.92 10.53 8.46
CA LEU A 6 7.57 10.23 8.03
C LEU A 6 7.28 8.74 8.19
N THR A 7 6.23 8.42 8.96
CA THR A 7 5.78 7.04 9.22
C THR A 7 4.45 6.72 8.56
N THR A 8 3.62 7.73 8.31
CA THR A 8 2.27 7.58 7.77
C THR A 8 2.04 8.59 6.67
N LEU A 9 1.61 8.11 5.50
CA LEU A 9 1.21 8.92 4.36
C LEU A 9 -0.15 8.45 3.86
N LEU A 10 -1.16 9.30 4.07
CA LEU A 10 -2.53 9.07 3.63
C LEU A 10 -2.88 10.17 2.63
N LEU A 11 -3.10 9.80 1.38
CA LEU A 11 -3.52 10.72 0.32
C LEU A 11 -4.75 10.19 -0.45
N PRO A 12 -5.79 9.65 0.22
CA PRO A 12 -6.99 9.22 -0.49
C PRO A 12 -7.70 10.42 -1.10
N TYR A 13 -8.49 10.20 -2.15
CA TYR A 13 -9.27 11.25 -2.84
C TYR A 13 -8.41 12.42 -3.36
N SER A 14 -7.11 12.19 -3.55
CA SER A 14 -6.13 13.19 -4.00
C SER A 14 -5.51 12.76 -5.33
N PHE A 15 -4.95 13.70 -6.11
CA PHE A 15 -4.26 13.40 -7.38
C PHE A 15 -5.11 12.59 -8.38
N VAL A 16 -6.40 12.93 -8.47
CA VAL A 16 -7.38 12.15 -9.24
C VAL A 16 -7.01 12.08 -10.73
N GLY A 17 -6.84 10.87 -11.25
CA GLY A 17 -6.53 10.60 -12.66
C GLY A 17 -5.06 10.76 -13.05
N GLU A 18 -4.17 11.04 -12.08
CA GLU A 18 -2.73 11.09 -12.32
C GLU A 18 -2.13 9.68 -12.51
N GLU A 19 -0.88 9.63 -12.95
CA GLU A 19 -0.11 8.39 -13.08
C GLU A 19 0.71 8.12 -11.82
N MET A 20 0.77 6.85 -11.40
CA MET A 20 1.69 6.42 -10.35
C MET A 20 3.14 6.72 -10.76
N PRO A 21 3.95 7.42 -9.92
CA PRO A 21 5.34 7.68 -10.24
C PRO A 21 6.11 6.40 -10.59
N THR A 22 6.81 6.44 -11.70
CA THR A 22 7.59 5.32 -12.21
C THR A 22 8.92 5.21 -11.48
N ASP A 23 9.67 4.14 -11.77
CA ASP A 23 11.02 3.98 -11.23
C ASP A 23 12.01 5.03 -11.78
N GLU A 24 11.75 5.55 -12.98
CA GLU A 24 12.54 6.62 -13.61
C GLU A 24 12.34 7.96 -12.88
N ASP A 25 11.10 8.24 -12.45
CA ASP A 25 10.76 9.45 -11.70
C ASP A 25 11.41 9.48 -10.30
N MET A 26 11.74 8.30 -9.76
CA MET A 26 12.24 8.13 -8.40
C MET A 26 13.76 7.90 -8.32
N VAL A 27 14.49 8.18 -9.40
CA VAL A 27 15.97 8.12 -9.42
C VAL A 27 16.55 9.21 -8.51
N GLY A 28 17.46 8.81 -7.61
CA GLY A 28 18.10 9.74 -6.64
C GLY A 28 17.20 10.14 -5.46
N PHE A 29 15.97 9.62 -5.40
CA PHE A 29 15.14 9.71 -4.21
C PHE A 29 15.47 8.56 -3.25
N ASP A 30 15.98 8.93 -2.07
CA ASP A 30 16.33 7.97 -1.00
C ASP A 30 15.08 7.37 -0.33
N GLY A 31 13.88 7.83 -0.71
CA GLY A 31 12.62 7.25 -0.26
C GLY A 31 12.14 7.74 1.09
N PHE A 32 11.19 6.98 1.64
CA PHE A 32 10.65 7.17 2.99
C PHE A 32 11.15 6.03 3.88
N GLU A 33 12.29 6.23 4.54
CA GLU A 33 13.01 5.18 5.27
C GLU A 33 12.19 4.56 6.42
N ASN A 34 11.30 5.37 7.00
CA ASN A 34 10.49 5.01 8.17
C ASN A 34 8.99 4.88 7.87
N LEU A 35 8.59 4.89 6.59
CA LEU A 35 7.18 4.75 6.25
C LEU A 35 6.67 3.35 6.60
N ARG A 36 5.56 3.33 7.33
CA ARG A 36 4.85 2.14 7.80
C ARG A 36 3.47 2.03 7.13
N PHE A 37 2.83 3.17 6.86
CA PHE A 37 1.49 3.22 6.28
C PHE A 37 1.49 4.06 5.01
N LEU A 38 1.07 3.46 3.89
CA LEU A 38 0.83 4.15 2.63
C LEU A 38 -0.60 3.87 2.17
N ALA A 39 -1.43 4.93 2.09
CA ALA A 39 -2.78 4.84 1.56
C ALA A 39 -2.97 5.82 0.39
N LEU A 40 -3.36 5.29 -0.77
CA LEU A 40 -3.60 6.01 -2.02
C LEU A 40 -4.91 5.53 -2.67
N GLY A 41 -5.98 5.45 -1.89
CA GLY A 41 -7.28 4.95 -2.35
C GLY A 41 -8.13 6.02 -3.04
N ASP A 42 -8.95 5.60 -4.00
CA ASP A 42 -9.97 6.46 -4.64
C ASP A 42 -9.35 7.67 -5.36
N CYS A 43 -8.29 7.42 -6.13
CA CYS A 43 -7.51 8.43 -6.83
C CYS A 43 -7.55 8.25 -8.36
N ASP A 44 -8.31 7.28 -8.89
CA ASP A 44 -8.28 6.94 -10.32
C ASP A 44 -6.86 6.71 -10.89
N LEU A 45 -5.88 6.37 -10.01
CA LEU A 45 -4.46 6.32 -10.37
C LEU A 45 -4.21 5.28 -11.45
N THR A 46 -3.45 5.68 -12.47
CA THR A 46 -3.08 4.80 -13.60
C THR A 46 -1.63 4.32 -13.47
N GLY A 47 -1.22 3.38 -14.34
CA GLY A 47 0.12 2.80 -14.33
C GLY A 47 0.18 1.39 -13.73
N GLN A 48 1.34 1.01 -13.21
CA GLN A 48 1.62 -0.29 -12.58
C GLN A 48 2.19 -0.09 -11.17
N ILE A 49 2.31 -1.18 -10.39
CA ILE A 49 2.97 -1.15 -9.08
C ILE A 49 4.50 -1.03 -9.29
N PRO A 50 5.14 0.10 -8.94
CA PRO A 50 6.53 0.39 -9.30
C PRO A 50 7.54 -0.25 -8.34
N MET A 51 8.77 -0.49 -8.81
CA MET A 51 9.83 -1.09 -7.98
C MET A 51 10.29 -0.20 -6.83
N TRP A 52 10.13 1.12 -6.88
CA TRP A 52 10.61 1.98 -5.79
C TRP A 52 9.90 1.69 -4.45
N LEU A 53 8.67 1.15 -4.47
CA LEU A 53 7.97 0.68 -3.27
C LEU A 53 8.74 -0.42 -2.52
N HIS A 54 9.55 -1.22 -3.24
CA HIS A 54 10.43 -2.24 -2.64
C HIS A 54 11.42 -1.64 -1.62
N LYS A 55 11.75 -0.35 -1.74
CA LYS A 55 12.67 0.36 -0.82
C LYS A 55 12.04 0.61 0.55
N LEU A 56 10.72 0.54 0.69
CA LEU A 56 9.98 0.81 1.92
C LEU A 56 10.06 -0.39 2.89
N LYS A 57 11.26 -0.69 3.40
CA LYS A 57 11.53 -1.88 4.21
C LYS A 57 10.79 -1.92 5.55
N LYS A 58 10.23 -0.80 5.99
CA LYS A 58 9.42 -0.70 7.20
C LYS A 58 7.91 -0.70 6.95
N LEU A 59 7.49 -0.85 5.69
CA LEU A 59 6.07 -0.82 5.32
C LEU A 59 5.32 -1.98 5.97
N GLU A 60 4.20 -1.64 6.57
CA GLU A 60 3.31 -2.52 7.33
C GLU A 60 1.95 -2.62 6.64
N ILE A 61 1.47 -1.50 6.07
CA ILE A 61 0.20 -1.38 5.36
C ILE A 61 0.42 -0.72 3.99
N LEU A 62 -0.06 -1.39 2.94
CA LEU A 62 -0.20 -0.85 1.59
C LEU A 62 -1.67 -0.92 1.16
N ASP A 63 -2.32 0.24 1.07
CA ASP A 63 -3.76 0.35 0.79
C ASP A 63 -3.99 1.24 -0.43
N MET A 64 -4.38 0.67 -1.56
CA MET A 64 -4.62 1.40 -2.81
C MET A 64 -5.90 0.98 -3.54
N PRO A 65 -7.06 0.88 -2.86
CA PRO A 65 -8.30 0.45 -3.47
C PRO A 65 -8.86 1.53 -4.41
N PHE A 66 -9.77 1.13 -5.30
CA PHE A 66 -10.50 2.06 -6.18
C PHE A 66 -9.57 2.93 -7.04
N ASN A 67 -8.66 2.28 -7.76
CA ASN A 67 -7.79 2.93 -8.73
C ASN A 67 -7.86 2.20 -10.08
N ARG A 68 -7.03 2.63 -11.04
CA ARG A 68 -6.93 2.02 -12.37
C ARG A 68 -5.55 1.39 -12.59
N ILE A 69 -4.93 0.90 -11.52
CA ILE A 69 -3.62 0.24 -11.59
C ILE A 69 -3.75 -1.07 -12.37
N THR A 70 -2.82 -1.28 -13.30
CA THR A 70 -2.76 -2.42 -14.21
C THR A 70 -1.50 -3.27 -13.93
N GLY A 71 -1.29 -4.31 -14.74
CA GLY A 71 -0.14 -5.22 -14.60
C GLY A 71 -0.38 -6.30 -13.55
N SER A 72 0.70 -6.95 -13.10
CA SER A 72 0.65 -8.01 -12.09
C SER A 72 1.11 -7.53 -10.72
N ILE A 73 0.71 -8.27 -9.67
CA ILE A 73 1.23 -8.06 -8.32
C ILE A 73 2.70 -8.49 -8.31
N PRO A 74 3.67 -7.60 -8.03
CA PRO A 74 5.08 -7.96 -8.10
C PRO A 74 5.51 -8.93 -6.98
N SER A 75 6.34 -9.91 -7.33
CA SER A 75 6.86 -10.91 -6.38
C SER A 75 7.70 -10.30 -5.25
N TRP A 76 8.34 -9.14 -5.49
CA TRP A 76 9.13 -8.46 -4.48
C TRP A 76 8.30 -7.98 -3.28
N LEU A 77 6.96 -7.90 -3.38
CA LEU A 77 6.10 -7.61 -2.23
C LEU A 77 6.32 -8.61 -1.08
N GLY A 78 6.63 -9.87 -1.40
CA GLY A 78 6.99 -10.87 -0.39
C GLY A 78 8.33 -10.64 0.33
N THR A 79 9.11 -9.64 -0.08
CA THR A 79 10.36 -9.24 0.60
C THR A 79 10.14 -8.14 1.65
N LEU A 80 8.94 -7.56 1.72
CA LEU A 80 8.59 -6.54 2.71
C LEU A 80 8.20 -7.22 4.02
N ALA A 81 9.21 -7.63 4.80
CA ALA A 81 9.04 -8.53 5.94
C ALA A 81 8.08 -8.06 7.05
N ARG A 82 7.72 -6.77 7.09
CA ARG A 82 6.77 -6.19 8.06
C ARG A 82 5.35 -6.01 7.50
N LEU A 83 5.16 -6.22 6.21
CA LEU A 83 3.88 -6.04 5.54
C LEU A 83 2.89 -7.11 6.04
N PHE A 84 1.76 -6.66 6.55
CA PHE A 84 0.69 -7.55 7.02
C PHE A 84 -0.68 -7.19 6.43
N TYR A 85 -0.81 -6.02 5.79
CA TYR A 85 -2.01 -5.60 5.09
C TYR A 85 -1.69 -5.13 3.68
N ILE A 86 -2.37 -5.73 2.70
CA ILE A 86 -2.32 -5.33 1.29
C ILE A 86 -3.74 -5.27 0.77
N ASN A 87 -4.12 -4.13 0.21
CA ASN A 87 -5.41 -3.96 -0.43
C ASN A 87 -5.23 -3.29 -1.79
N PHE A 88 -5.57 -4.04 -2.84
CA PHE A 88 -5.64 -3.56 -4.22
C PHE A 88 -7.04 -3.78 -4.81
N ASP A 89 -8.08 -3.84 -3.96
CA ASP A 89 -9.45 -4.01 -4.41
C ASP A 89 -9.84 -2.96 -5.45
N SER A 90 -10.75 -3.31 -6.36
CA SER A 90 -11.27 -2.37 -7.36
C SER A 90 -10.16 -1.69 -8.18
N ASN A 91 -9.22 -2.50 -8.70
CA ASN A 91 -8.19 -2.12 -9.67
C ASN A 91 -8.29 -2.98 -10.95
N LEU A 92 -7.39 -2.74 -11.91
CA LEU A 92 -7.29 -3.48 -13.18
C LEU A 92 -6.09 -4.45 -13.20
N ILE A 93 -5.67 -4.91 -12.02
CA ILE A 93 -4.56 -5.86 -11.85
C ILE A 93 -4.95 -7.23 -12.43
N SER A 94 -4.00 -7.88 -13.09
CA SER A 94 -4.16 -9.16 -13.79
C SER A 94 -2.92 -10.04 -13.65
N GLY A 95 -2.94 -11.25 -14.20
CA GLY A 95 -1.84 -12.22 -14.08
C GLY A 95 -2.00 -13.14 -12.87
N GLU A 96 -0.92 -13.82 -12.50
CA GLU A 96 -0.94 -14.77 -11.38
C GLU A 96 -0.83 -14.06 -10.03
N ILE A 97 -1.50 -14.63 -9.01
CA ILE A 97 -1.28 -14.23 -7.62
C ILE A 97 0.12 -14.72 -7.21
N PRO A 98 1.06 -13.83 -6.84
CA PRO A 98 2.41 -14.24 -6.46
C PRO A 98 2.36 -15.08 -5.18
N LYS A 99 3.25 -16.07 -5.10
CA LYS A 99 3.35 -16.96 -3.94
C LYS A 99 4.24 -16.37 -2.84
N GLU A 100 5.01 -15.35 -3.16
CA GLU A 100 5.96 -14.70 -2.28
C GLU A 100 5.27 -13.99 -1.10
N PRO A 101 4.15 -13.24 -1.27
CA PRO A 101 3.40 -12.71 -0.15
C PRO A 101 2.89 -13.78 0.83
N CYS A 102 2.63 -15.01 0.38
CA CYS A 102 2.23 -16.11 1.26
C CYS A 102 3.34 -16.57 2.22
N LYS A 103 4.58 -16.08 2.05
CA LYS A 103 5.73 -16.37 2.92
C LYS A 103 6.07 -15.21 3.85
N LEU A 104 5.28 -14.15 3.85
CA LEU A 104 5.55 -12.98 4.69
C LEU A 104 5.58 -13.38 6.17
N PRO A 105 6.67 -13.09 6.90
CA PRO A 105 6.83 -13.50 8.29
C PRO A 105 5.65 -13.06 9.16
N MET A 106 5.15 -11.85 8.91
CA MET A 106 4.00 -11.26 9.60
C MET A 106 2.68 -12.00 9.41
N LEU A 107 2.52 -12.74 8.31
CA LEU A 107 1.30 -13.51 8.01
C LEU A 107 1.39 -14.96 8.45
N VAL A 108 2.60 -15.49 8.67
CA VAL A 108 2.84 -16.93 8.93
C VAL A 108 3.41 -17.24 10.32
N SER A 109 3.95 -16.25 11.03
CA SER A 109 4.62 -16.45 12.32
C SER A 109 3.97 -15.62 13.43
N GLU A 110 3.45 -16.30 14.45
CA GLU A 110 2.92 -15.65 15.67
C GLU A 110 3.99 -14.81 16.39
N GLN A 111 5.26 -15.26 16.37
CA GLN A 111 6.37 -14.54 16.97
C GLN A 111 6.69 -13.23 16.22
N ALA A 112 6.57 -13.23 14.89
CA ALA A 112 6.70 -12.01 14.10
C ALA A 112 5.50 -11.08 14.32
N ALA A 113 4.28 -11.64 14.33
CA ALA A 113 3.04 -10.90 14.60
C ALA A 113 3.03 -10.19 15.97
N ALA A 114 3.67 -10.79 16.98
CA ALA A 114 3.82 -10.21 18.31
C ALA A 114 4.78 -9.00 18.37
N GLN A 115 5.62 -8.79 17.36
CA GLN A 115 6.54 -7.65 17.29
C GLN A 115 5.90 -6.40 16.68
N VAL A 116 4.69 -6.52 16.11
CA VAL A 116 3.95 -5.35 15.68
C VAL A 116 3.35 -4.67 16.89
N ASP A 117 3.64 -3.38 17.01
CA ASP A 117 3.02 -2.52 18.02
C ASP A 117 1.55 -2.30 17.64
N HIS A 118 0.69 -3.14 18.22
CA HIS A 118 -0.76 -3.09 18.02
C HIS A 118 -1.41 -1.83 18.64
N ASN A 119 -0.70 -1.08 19.50
CA ASN A 119 -1.23 0.17 20.06
C ASN A 119 -1.27 1.31 19.02
N PHE A 120 -0.55 1.17 17.91
CA PHE A 120 -0.58 2.08 16.76
C PHE A 120 -1.61 1.68 15.70
N LEU A 121 -2.34 0.58 15.91
CA LEU A 121 -3.32 0.00 14.97
C LEU A 121 -4.77 0.41 15.28
N GLU A 122 -5.00 1.57 15.89
CA GLU A 122 -6.18 2.33 15.47
C GLU A 122 -5.92 2.72 14.00
N LEU A 123 -6.18 1.76 13.10
CA LEU A 123 -6.30 2.03 11.68
C LEU A 123 -7.18 3.28 11.56
N PRO A 124 -6.96 4.17 10.59
CA PRO A 124 -8.07 4.96 10.10
C PRO A 124 -9.08 3.94 9.54
N ILE A 125 -9.99 3.50 10.40
CA ILE A 125 -11.00 2.53 10.08
C ILE A 125 -11.95 3.23 9.09
N PHE A 126 -11.82 2.98 7.79
CA PHE A 126 -12.91 3.19 6.85
C PHE A 126 -13.90 2.02 6.99
N ILE A 127 -14.57 1.94 8.14
CA ILE A 127 -15.84 1.23 8.23
C ILE A 127 -16.84 2.18 7.58
N GLN A 128 -17.26 1.88 6.35
CA GLN A 128 -18.62 2.26 5.97
C GLN A 128 -19.54 1.48 6.93
N PRO A 129 -20.33 2.16 7.79
CA PRO A 129 -21.26 1.46 8.65
C PRO A 129 -22.23 0.69 7.75
N ASP A 130 -22.52 -0.57 8.09
CA ASP A 130 -23.64 -1.30 7.50
C ASP A 130 -24.89 -0.43 7.60
N GLY A 131 -25.33 0.12 6.46
CA GLY A 131 -26.49 1.02 6.35
C GLY A 131 -26.19 2.47 5.94
N ALA A 132 -24.94 2.88 5.77
CA ALA A 132 -24.65 4.15 5.09
C ALA A 132 -24.89 3.96 3.59
N GLN A 133 -26.06 4.40 3.11
CA GLN A 133 -26.27 4.64 1.69
C GLN A 133 -25.07 5.44 1.17
N ALA A 134 -24.42 4.93 0.13
CA ALA A 134 -23.45 5.69 -0.64
C ALA A 134 -24.08 7.08 -0.88
N LEU A 135 -23.45 8.12 -0.33
CA LEU A 135 -23.79 9.48 -0.70
C LEU A 135 -23.52 9.56 -2.20
N GLN A 136 -24.57 9.36 -2.99
CA GLN A 136 -24.61 9.81 -4.37
C GLN A 136 -24.47 11.32 -4.29
N TYR A 137 -23.23 11.80 -4.42
CA TYR A 137 -23.00 13.17 -4.81
C TYR A 137 -23.23 13.26 -6.33
N PRO A 138 -23.87 14.36 -6.77
CA PRO A 138 -24.49 14.49 -8.08
C PRO A 138 -23.53 14.41 -9.27
#